data_AF-A0A9J6D521-F1
#
_entry.id   AF-A0A9J6D521-F1
#
_cell.length_a   1.000
_cell.length_b   1.000
_cell.length_c   1.000
_cell.angle_alpha   90.00
_cell.angle_beta   90.00
_cell.angle_gamma   90.00
#
_symmetry.space_group_name_H-M   'P 1'
#
loop_
_entity.id
_entity.type
_entity.pdbx_description
1 polymer ?
#
loop_
_entity_poly.entity_id
_entity_poly.type
_entity_poly.pdbx_seq_one_letter_code
_entity_poly.pdbx_strand_id
1 'polypeptide(L)'
;MASVSASVAADEKHSLPSRSTDRMMDTQTSEDADTQASSEHNAHAWIRITKRTNKRRQLQPHTVPTQQLPSTPSEPALHQSRPKTRLPRLPPLPAEDFKLAIRPHGGLNLSNVSPKTLLLAVAHAANIRSEKPDIKLRVEEDENVLAISTSSEHFATELGQITKITVHEATNDITSYGIASDNSCKCVVKAIRHEITTDDFLTEVEVPGYEVLTCRRLGDSGAMVLTFCGKRVSFFVNAYGQALPCYHYKRTIPHCSKCNKTGHREGVCPQPPDTPKCRVCGD
;
A
#
# COMPACT_ATOMS: atom_id res chain seq x y z
N MET A 1 69.39 -19.87 -58.81
CA MET A 1 69.23 -20.74 -59.99
C MET A 1 67.77 -21.11 -60.10
N ALA A 2 67.18 -20.86 -61.28
CA ALA A 2 65.96 -21.40 -61.91
C ALA A 2 64.77 -21.80 -61.00
N SER A 3 63.62 -21.12 -61.04
CA SER A 3 62.60 -21.08 -62.10
C SER A 3 61.60 -22.26 -62.06
N VAL A 4 60.38 -21.93 -62.51
CA VAL A 4 59.30 -22.82 -63.02
C VAL A 4 58.34 -23.33 -61.92
N SER A 5 57.13 -22.79 -61.72
CA SER A 5 55.92 -22.57 -62.55
C SER A 5 54.87 -23.68 -62.37
N ALA A 6 53.60 -23.25 -62.41
CA ALA A 6 52.42 -23.98 -62.89
C ALA A 6 51.85 -25.04 -61.91
N SER A 7 50.55 -25.37 -61.86
CA SER A 7 49.34 -24.87 -62.49
C SER A 7 48.16 -25.72 -61.98
N VAL A 8 47.04 -25.05 -61.70
CA VAL A 8 45.62 -25.32 -62.01
C VAL A 8 45.02 -26.76 -61.99
N ALA A 9 43.78 -26.79 -61.47
CA ALA A 9 42.61 -27.62 -61.84
C ALA A 9 42.64 -29.13 -61.50
N ALA A 10 41.55 -29.81 -61.14
CA ALA A 10 40.16 -29.49 -60.84
C ALA A 10 39.59 -30.74 -60.12
N ASP A 11 38.59 -30.58 -59.25
CA ASP A 11 37.49 -31.54 -59.26
C ASP A 11 36.21 -30.94 -58.67
N GLU A 12 35.12 -31.28 -59.32
CA GLU A 12 33.82 -30.65 -59.31
C GLU A 12 32.87 -31.62 -58.61
N LYS A 13 32.32 -31.26 -57.44
CA LYS A 13 31.06 -31.85 -56.98
C LYS A 13 30.14 -30.79 -56.39
N HIS A 14 29.17 -30.44 -57.23
CA HIS A 14 27.90 -29.83 -56.86
C HIS A 14 27.21 -30.59 -55.71
N SER A 15 26.83 -29.86 -54.66
CA SER A 15 25.64 -30.13 -53.86
C SER A 15 25.06 -28.80 -53.37
N LEU A 16 23.74 -28.76 -53.40
CA LEU A 16 22.86 -27.59 -53.44
C LEU A 16 22.94 -26.64 -52.22
N PRO A 17 22.50 -25.37 -52.37
CA PRO A 17 22.65 -24.34 -51.36
C PRO A 17 21.53 -24.40 -50.31
N SER A 18 21.89 -24.53 -49.03
CA SER A 18 21.03 -24.14 -47.92
C SER A 18 21.12 -22.63 -47.73
N ARG A 19 19.96 -21.99 -47.90
CA ARG A 19 19.75 -20.55 -47.89
C ARG A 19 19.90 -20.01 -46.47
N SER A 20 20.60 -18.89 -46.41
CA SER A 20 20.79 -17.97 -45.30
C SER A 20 19.50 -17.58 -44.56
N THR A 21 19.60 -17.31 -43.26
CA THR A 21 19.56 -15.93 -42.74
C THR A 21 19.88 -15.88 -41.26
N ASP A 22 20.99 -15.22 -40.94
CA ASP A 22 21.19 -14.48 -39.70
C ASP A 22 20.03 -13.52 -39.45
N ARG A 23 19.48 -13.54 -38.23
CA ARG A 23 19.10 -12.34 -37.49
C ARG A 23 18.83 -12.70 -36.03
N MET A 24 19.83 -12.42 -35.20
CA MET A 24 19.61 -12.04 -33.80
C MET A 24 18.66 -10.82 -33.77
N MET A 25 17.57 -10.92 -33.02
CA MET A 25 16.87 -9.76 -32.49
C MET A 25 16.43 -10.06 -31.05
N ASP A 26 16.97 -9.25 -30.14
CA ASP A 26 16.42 -9.00 -28.82
C ASP A 26 14.95 -8.59 -28.92
N THR A 27 14.07 -9.14 -28.09
CA THR A 27 12.78 -8.49 -27.78
C THR A 27 12.32 -8.81 -26.36
N GLN A 28 12.74 -7.93 -25.45
CA GLN A 28 11.90 -7.21 -24.48
C GLN A 28 11.05 -8.00 -23.49
N THR A 29 11.61 -8.11 -22.27
CA THR A 29 10.97 -7.76 -20.99
C THR A 29 9.86 -6.72 -21.17
N SER A 30 8.61 -7.17 -21.12
CA SER A 30 7.40 -6.31 -21.17
C SER A 30 6.37 -6.64 -20.08
N GLU A 31 6.68 -7.55 -19.16
CA GLU A 31 5.76 -8.00 -18.11
C GLU A 31 5.72 -7.07 -16.87
N ASP A 32 6.68 -6.15 -16.73
CA ASP A 32 6.78 -5.27 -15.55
C ASP A 32 6.06 -3.91 -15.71
N ALA A 33 5.69 -3.50 -16.93
CA ALA A 33 5.14 -2.18 -17.20
C ALA A 33 3.61 -2.07 -16.93
N ASP A 34 2.85 -3.13 -17.21
CA ASP A 34 1.38 -3.12 -17.06
C ASP A 34 0.92 -3.23 -15.59
N THR A 35 1.78 -3.78 -14.72
CA THR A 35 1.53 -3.83 -13.27
C THR A 35 1.73 -2.45 -12.62
N GLN A 36 2.53 -1.57 -13.21
CA GLN A 36 2.76 -0.20 -12.70
C GLN A 36 1.70 0.80 -13.18
N ALA A 37 1.24 0.72 -14.43
CA ALA A 37 0.31 1.69 -15.02
C ALA A 37 -1.12 1.64 -14.44
N SER A 38 -1.59 0.46 -14.01
CA SER A 38 -2.90 0.28 -13.35
C SER A 38 -2.95 0.86 -11.93
N SER A 39 -1.80 1.08 -11.29
CA SER A 39 -1.70 1.67 -9.96
C SER A 39 -1.90 3.20 -9.95
N GLU A 40 -1.59 3.89 -11.05
CA GLU A 40 -1.62 5.36 -11.12
C GLU A 40 -3.06 5.91 -11.18
N HIS A 41 -3.99 5.22 -11.86
CA HIS A 41 -5.38 5.68 -11.96
C HIS A 41 -6.13 5.60 -10.61
N ASN A 42 -5.69 4.70 -9.72
CA ASN A 42 -6.20 4.55 -8.35
C ASN A 42 -5.41 5.36 -7.30
N ALA A 43 -4.23 5.89 -7.65
CA ALA A 43 -3.29 6.52 -6.70
C ALA A 43 -3.87 7.75 -5.96
N HIS A 44 -4.92 8.39 -6.52
CA HIS A 44 -5.54 9.59 -5.96
C HIS A 44 -7.02 9.42 -5.56
N ALA A 45 -7.57 8.21 -5.63
CA ALA A 45 -8.97 7.97 -5.24
C ALA A 45 -9.25 8.47 -3.80
N TRP A 46 -8.30 8.23 -2.89
CA TRP A 46 -8.34 8.66 -1.48
C TRP A 46 -8.35 10.18 -1.28
N ILE A 47 -7.68 10.95 -2.14
CA ILE A 47 -7.73 12.43 -2.11
C ILE A 47 -9.15 12.89 -2.44
N ARG A 48 -9.74 12.36 -3.50
CA ARG A 48 -11.13 12.65 -3.90
C ARG A 48 -12.10 12.31 -2.78
N ILE A 49 -11.87 11.22 -2.07
CA ILE A 49 -12.67 10.76 -0.92
C ILE A 49 -12.61 11.76 0.23
N THR A 50 -11.40 12.13 0.66
CA THR A 50 -11.21 13.09 1.76
C THR A 50 -11.91 14.41 1.43
N LYS A 51 -11.76 14.92 0.20
CA LYS A 51 -12.49 16.11 -0.27
C LYS A 51 -14.00 15.98 -0.15
N ARG A 52 -14.58 14.87 -0.62
CA ARG A 52 -16.03 14.62 -0.56
C ARG A 52 -16.53 14.53 0.88
N THR A 53 -15.78 13.86 1.75
CA THR A 53 -16.09 13.78 3.19
C THR A 53 -16.10 15.17 3.82
N ASN A 54 -15.07 15.98 3.57
CA ASN A 54 -14.96 17.33 4.12
C ASN A 54 -16.12 18.21 3.62
N LYS A 55 -16.46 18.14 2.32
CA LYS A 55 -17.62 18.86 1.76
C LYS A 55 -18.93 18.42 2.41
N ARG A 56 -19.15 17.11 2.60
CA ARG A 56 -20.36 16.60 3.29
C ARG A 56 -20.43 17.04 4.75
N ARG A 57 -19.29 17.10 5.45
CA ARG A 57 -19.21 17.61 6.83
C ARG A 57 -19.55 19.10 6.90
N GLN A 58 -19.01 19.92 5.99
CA GLN A 58 -19.32 21.35 5.92
C GLN A 58 -20.81 21.61 5.62
N LEU A 59 -21.45 20.74 4.83
CA LEU A 59 -22.88 20.83 4.50
C LEU A 59 -23.81 20.26 5.59
N GLN A 60 -23.28 19.55 6.59
CA GLN A 60 -24.04 19.09 7.76
C GLN A 60 -23.74 20.02 8.93
N PRO A 61 -24.61 21.01 9.26
CA PRO A 61 -24.45 21.75 10.49
C PRO A 61 -24.48 20.78 11.68
N HIS A 62 -23.52 20.92 12.59
CA HIS A 62 -23.45 20.17 13.84
C HIS A 62 -24.78 20.27 14.60
N THR A 63 -25.62 19.25 14.45
CA THR A 63 -26.82 19.10 15.26
C THR A 63 -27.00 17.62 15.54
N VAL A 64 -26.49 17.18 16.70
CA VAL A 64 -27.23 16.44 17.74
C VAL A 64 -26.37 16.52 19.01
N PRO A 65 -26.82 17.15 20.10
CA PRO A 65 -26.24 16.93 21.42
C PRO A 65 -26.52 15.49 21.82
N THR A 66 -25.48 14.72 22.12
CA THR A 66 -25.59 13.42 22.78
C THR A 66 -26.37 13.60 24.07
N GLN A 67 -27.66 13.24 24.07
CA GLN A 67 -28.43 13.12 25.30
C GLN A 67 -27.82 11.99 26.12
N GLN A 68 -27.26 12.35 27.27
CA GLN A 68 -26.84 11.39 28.29
C GLN A 68 -28.11 10.70 28.82
N LEU A 69 -28.22 9.39 28.59
CA LEU A 69 -29.18 8.56 29.29
C LEU A 69 -28.77 8.43 30.77
N PRO A 70 -29.71 8.46 31.73
CA PRO A 70 -29.39 8.32 33.14
C PRO A 70 -28.94 6.89 33.48
N SER A 71 -27.91 6.79 34.31
CA SER A 71 -27.37 5.55 34.86
C SER A 71 -28.26 4.99 35.97
N THR A 72 -28.65 3.72 35.86
CA THR A 72 -29.17 2.91 36.97
C THR A 72 -28.09 1.92 37.46
N PRO A 73 -28.09 1.53 38.76
CA PRO A 73 -26.92 0.96 39.42
C PRO A 73 -26.94 -0.56 39.63
N SER A 74 -25.71 -1.05 39.91
CA SER A 74 -25.25 -2.23 40.68
C SER A 74 -25.42 -3.67 40.16
N GLU A 75 -24.31 -4.16 39.57
CA GLU A 75 -23.46 -5.34 39.94
C GLU A 75 -24.05 -6.75 40.21
N PRO A 76 -23.32 -7.84 39.85
CA PRO A 76 -22.24 -8.31 40.74
C PRO A 76 -20.90 -8.68 40.06
N ALA A 77 -19.88 -8.69 40.91
CA ALA A 77 -18.45 -8.83 40.65
C ALA A 77 -18.02 -10.04 39.81
N LEU A 78 -17.25 -9.77 38.76
CA LEU A 78 -16.42 -10.75 38.06
C LEU A 78 -14.97 -10.28 38.05
N HIS A 79 -14.08 -11.18 38.49
CA HIS A 79 -12.62 -11.15 38.42
C HIS A 79 -11.98 -9.80 38.05
N GLN A 80 -11.43 -9.12 39.07
CA GLN A 80 -10.53 -7.99 38.89
C GLN A 80 -9.24 -8.47 38.21
N SER A 81 -9.27 -8.56 36.88
CA SER A 81 -8.06 -8.55 36.09
C SER A 81 -7.37 -7.21 36.34
N ARG A 82 -6.13 -7.27 36.82
CA ARG A 82 -5.29 -6.09 37.07
C ARG A 82 -5.36 -5.19 35.83
N PRO A 83 -5.83 -3.93 35.91
CA PRO A 83 -5.95 -3.09 34.74
C PRO A 83 -4.55 -2.92 34.17
N LYS A 84 -4.31 -3.51 32.99
CA LYS A 84 -3.12 -3.20 32.20
C LYS A 84 -3.18 -1.70 31.97
N THR A 85 -2.26 -0.95 32.58
CA THR A 85 -2.09 0.48 32.34
C THR A 85 -1.91 0.65 30.84
N ARG A 86 -2.98 1.01 30.14
CA ARG A 86 -2.90 1.26 28.70
C ARG A 86 -2.11 2.54 28.57
N LEU A 87 -0.96 2.46 27.90
CA LEU A 87 -0.22 3.66 27.52
C LEU A 87 -1.21 4.65 26.88
N PRO A 88 -1.12 5.95 27.20
CA PRO A 88 -1.96 6.97 26.60
C PRO A 88 -1.90 6.82 25.09
N ARG A 89 -3.07 6.61 24.45
CA ARG A 89 -3.11 6.58 23.00
C ARG A 89 -2.76 7.97 22.50
N LEU A 90 -1.86 8.05 21.53
CA LEU A 90 -1.59 9.30 20.83
C LEU A 90 -2.90 9.89 20.29
N PRO A 91 -3.06 11.22 20.31
CA PRO A 91 -4.24 11.85 19.76
C PRO A 91 -4.42 11.46 18.28
N PRO A 92 -5.66 11.35 17.79
CA PRO A 92 -5.91 11.06 16.40
C PRO A 92 -5.40 12.21 15.52
N LEU A 93 -4.89 11.86 14.33
CA LEU A 93 -4.59 12.85 13.30
C LEU A 93 -5.89 13.57 12.89
N PRO A 94 -5.83 14.86 12.51
CA PRO A 94 -7.02 15.65 12.17
C PRO A 94 -7.92 14.96 11.15
N ALA A 95 -9.23 14.97 11.39
CA ALA A 95 -10.18 14.20 10.58
C ALA A 95 -10.28 14.69 9.13
N GLU A 96 -10.07 15.99 8.91
CA GLU A 96 -10.21 16.64 7.60
C GLU A 96 -8.93 16.60 6.76
N ASP A 97 -7.80 16.24 7.37
CA ASP A 97 -6.52 16.20 6.67
C ASP A 97 -6.48 15.01 5.69
N PHE A 98 -5.71 15.18 4.62
CA PHE A 98 -5.24 14.08 3.80
C PHE A 98 -4.24 13.25 4.60
N LYS A 99 -4.54 11.96 4.78
CA LYS A 99 -3.72 11.04 5.57
C LYS A 99 -3.03 10.06 4.65
N LEU A 100 -1.74 9.82 4.87
CA LEU A 100 -0.93 8.84 4.16
C LEU A 100 -0.18 7.95 5.14
N ALA A 101 0.18 6.77 4.69
CA ALA A 101 1.14 5.90 5.36
C ALA A 101 2.35 5.70 4.45
N ILE A 102 3.53 5.89 5.01
CA ILE A 102 4.80 5.50 4.41
C ILE A 102 5.33 4.26 5.13
N ARG A 103 5.76 3.29 4.34
CA ARG A 103 6.31 2.02 4.78
C ARG A 103 7.71 1.86 4.22
N PRO A 104 8.75 1.86 5.05
CA PRO A 104 10.10 1.66 4.57
C PRO A 104 10.41 0.19 4.33
N HIS A 105 11.32 -0.05 3.40
CA HIS A 105 11.88 -1.35 3.07
C HIS A 105 13.36 -1.42 3.48
N GLY A 106 13.98 -2.58 3.32
CA GLY A 106 15.43 -2.72 3.46
C GLY A 106 15.98 -2.61 4.89
N GLY A 107 15.14 -2.62 5.93
CA GLY A 107 15.60 -2.61 7.32
C GLY A 107 15.70 -1.23 7.97
N LEU A 108 15.18 -0.17 7.33
CA LEU A 108 15.11 1.14 8.00
C LEU A 108 14.14 1.08 9.18
N ASN A 109 14.67 1.31 10.38
CA ASN A 109 13.91 1.39 11.62
C ASN A 109 13.52 2.84 11.93
N LEU A 110 12.24 3.17 11.76
CA LEU A 110 11.75 4.53 11.96
C LEU A 110 11.87 5.02 13.42
N SER A 111 11.80 4.11 14.39
CA SER A 111 11.92 4.47 15.81
C SER A 111 13.32 4.97 16.19
N ASN A 112 14.32 4.63 15.38
CA ASN A 112 15.71 5.07 15.59
C ASN A 112 16.03 6.41 14.91
N VAL A 113 15.08 6.99 14.17
CA VAL A 113 15.28 8.22 13.40
C VAL A 113 14.48 9.35 14.04
N SER A 114 15.11 10.52 14.22
CA SER A 114 14.40 11.66 14.81
C SER A 114 13.22 12.10 13.92
N PRO A 115 12.08 12.51 14.50
CA PRO A 115 10.94 13.01 13.73
C PRO A 115 11.29 14.18 12.80
N LYS A 116 12.23 15.03 13.21
CA LYS A 116 12.73 16.15 12.39
C LYS A 116 13.46 15.64 11.15
N THR A 117 14.33 14.64 11.30
CA THR A 117 15.04 14.01 10.18
C THR A 117 14.07 13.35 9.22
N LEU A 118 13.07 12.63 9.74
CA LEU A 118 12.03 12.00 8.90
C LEU A 118 11.21 13.04 8.13
N LEU A 119 10.79 14.13 8.78
CA LEU A 119 10.06 15.21 8.14
C LEU A 119 10.86 15.83 6.99
N LEU A 120 12.15 16.13 7.22
CA LEU A 120 13.03 16.69 6.18
C LEU A 120 13.26 15.70 5.04
N ALA A 121 13.51 14.43 5.34
CA ALA A 121 13.72 13.39 4.33
C ALA A 121 12.49 13.23 3.42
N VAL A 122 11.30 13.21 4.02
CA VAL A 122 10.03 13.10 3.31
C VAL A 122 9.72 14.37 2.51
N ALA A 123 9.87 15.55 3.10
CA ALA A 123 9.63 16.82 2.40
C ALA A 123 10.60 16.98 1.22
N HIS A 124 11.86 16.62 1.39
CA HIS A 124 12.86 16.64 0.32
C HIS A 124 12.51 15.65 -0.80
N ALA A 125 12.15 14.41 -0.45
CA ALA A 125 11.74 13.40 -1.43
C ALA A 125 10.52 13.84 -2.25
N ALA A 126 9.57 14.55 -1.62
CA ALA A 126 8.38 15.11 -2.27
C ALA A 126 8.62 16.50 -2.89
N ASN A 127 9.87 16.97 -2.97
CA ASN A 127 10.25 18.29 -3.49
C ASN A 127 9.46 19.47 -2.85
N ILE A 128 9.10 19.34 -1.58
CA ILE A 128 8.38 20.37 -0.81
C ILE A 128 9.41 21.34 -0.21
N ARG A 129 9.52 22.54 -0.81
CA ARG A 129 10.54 23.56 -0.46
C ARG A 129 10.08 24.59 0.58
N SER A 130 9.04 24.30 1.35
CA SER A 130 8.55 25.20 2.40
C SER A 130 9.41 25.12 3.66
N GLU A 131 9.73 26.25 4.28
CA GLU A 131 10.45 26.30 5.57
C GLU A 131 9.64 25.67 6.72
N LYS A 132 8.30 25.73 6.61
CA LYS A 132 7.35 25.15 7.57
C LYS A 132 6.24 24.46 6.79
N PRO A 133 6.49 23.27 6.25
CA PRO A 133 5.45 22.55 5.52
C PRO A 133 4.32 22.19 6.50
N ASP A 134 3.07 22.37 6.07
CA ASP A 134 1.89 21.89 6.81
C ASP A 134 1.81 20.36 6.71
N ILE A 135 2.70 19.70 7.44
CA ILE A 135 2.84 18.25 7.50
C ILE A 135 2.98 17.85 8.96
N LYS A 136 2.04 17.03 9.43
CA LYS A 136 2.10 16.38 10.75
C LYS A 136 2.53 14.94 10.54
N LEU A 137 3.46 14.49 11.37
CA LEU A 137 4.10 13.19 11.24
C LEU A 137 3.95 12.41 12.55
N ARG A 138 3.67 11.12 12.43
CA ARG A 138 3.57 10.19 13.57
C ARG A 138 4.25 8.87 13.20
N VAL A 139 5.17 8.42 14.05
CA VAL A 139 5.79 7.11 13.91
C VAL A 139 4.94 6.08 14.68
N GLU A 140 4.56 5.01 13.99
CA GLU A 140 3.96 3.82 14.58
C GLU A 140 5.04 2.75 14.73
N GLU A 141 5.67 2.73 15.90
CA GLU A 141 6.88 1.95 16.17
C GLU A 141 6.66 0.44 15.97
N ASP A 142 5.56 -0.09 16.47
CA ASP A 142 5.22 -1.53 16.39
C ASP A 142 5.03 -2.00 14.94
N GLU A 143 4.49 -1.12 14.09
CA GLU A 143 4.20 -1.43 12.69
C GLU A 143 5.33 -1.03 11.73
N ASN A 144 6.33 -0.30 12.22
CA ASN A 144 7.33 0.39 11.43
C ASN A 144 6.68 1.21 10.29
N VAL A 145 5.66 2.01 10.63
CA VAL A 145 4.91 2.85 9.69
C VAL A 145 5.04 4.31 10.06
N LEU A 146 5.24 5.16 9.06
CA LEU A 146 5.19 6.61 9.21
C LEU A 146 3.83 7.12 8.74
N ALA A 147 2.97 7.56 9.66
CA ALA A 147 1.71 8.19 9.33
C ALA A 147 1.92 9.69 9.11
N ILE A 148 1.42 10.20 7.99
CA ILE A 148 1.52 11.60 7.59
C ILE A 148 0.12 12.19 7.44
N SER A 149 -0.03 13.46 7.82
CA SER A 149 -1.28 14.21 7.72
C SER A 149 -0.99 15.62 7.21
N THR A 150 -1.71 16.09 6.21
CA THR A 150 -1.59 17.45 5.66
C THR A 150 -2.97 17.98 5.26
N SER A 151 -3.21 19.28 5.41
CA SER A 151 -4.43 19.92 4.87
C SER A 151 -4.28 20.26 3.38
N SER A 152 -3.04 20.25 2.86
CA SER A 152 -2.72 20.59 1.48
C SER A 152 -2.90 19.38 0.56
N GLU A 153 -3.83 19.47 -0.38
CA GLU A 153 -3.98 18.47 -1.44
C GLU A 153 -2.70 18.35 -2.29
N HIS A 154 -2.05 19.49 -2.58
CA HIS A 154 -0.83 19.47 -3.37
C HIS A 154 0.24 18.63 -2.67
N PHE A 155 0.47 18.84 -1.37
CA PHE A 155 1.42 18.02 -0.62
C PHE A 155 0.97 16.58 -0.54
N ALA A 156 -0.31 16.31 -0.35
CA ALA A 156 -0.86 14.95 -0.35
C ALA A 156 -0.57 14.19 -1.65
N THR A 157 -0.68 14.86 -2.80
CA THR A 157 -0.34 14.31 -4.11
C THR A 157 1.14 14.00 -4.23
N GLU A 158 2.02 14.97 -3.94
CA GLU A 158 3.48 14.78 -4.03
C GLU A 158 3.96 13.67 -3.07
N LEU A 159 3.48 13.69 -1.83
CA LEU A 159 3.78 12.66 -0.81
C LEU A 159 3.24 11.28 -1.19
N GLY A 160 2.18 11.20 -2.00
CA GLY A 160 1.63 9.94 -2.48
C GLY A 160 2.51 9.27 -3.54
N GLN A 161 3.38 10.03 -4.21
CA GLN A 161 4.16 9.57 -5.36
C GLN A 161 5.61 9.19 -5.00
N ILE A 162 6.07 9.53 -3.79
CA ILE A 162 7.44 9.19 -3.38
C ILE A 162 7.63 7.68 -3.18
N THR A 163 8.72 7.18 -3.75
CA THR A 163 9.11 5.75 -3.67
C THR A 163 10.44 5.54 -2.94
N LYS A 164 11.16 6.62 -2.63
CA LYS A 164 12.44 6.59 -1.91
C LYS A 164 12.55 7.76 -0.94
N ILE A 165 13.24 7.55 0.19
CA ILE A 165 13.65 8.61 1.10
C ILE A 165 15.13 8.44 1.46
N THR A 166 15.83 9.56 1.64
CA THR A 166 17.22 9.55 2.09
C THR A 166 17.27 9.92 3.56
N VAL A 167 17.79 9.01 4.38
CA VAL A 167 17.92 9.16 5.84
C VAL A 167 19.35 8.83 6.22
N HIS A 168 20.04 9.75 6.90
CA HIS A 168 21.46 9.58 7.28
C HIS A 168 22.35 9.14 6.11
N GLU A 169 22.21 9.81 4.95
CA GLU A 169 22.97 9.54 3.71
C GLU A 169 22.66 8.21 3.02
N ALA A 170 21.83 7.35 3.62
CA ALA A 170 21.33 6.13 2.99
C ALA A 170 19.99 6.37 2.29
N THR A 171 19.89 5.97 1.04
CA THR A 171 18.63 5.96 0.29
C THR A 171 17.89 4.67 0.54
N ASN A 172 16.66 4.76 1.02
CA ASN A 172 15.82 3.64 1.40
C ASN A 172 14.58 3.63 0.49
N ASP A 173 14.26 2.46 -0.05
CA ASP A 173 13.00 2.26 -0.78
C ASP A 173 11.82 2.30 0.20
N ILE A 174 10.71 2.88 -0.25
CA ILE A 174 9.48 3.01 0.53
C ILE A 174 8.26 2.71 -0.33
N THR A 175 7.17 2.34 0.31
CA THR A 175 5.82 2.42 -0.27
C THR A 175 5.06 3.56 0.40
N SER A 176 4.55 4.50 -0.38
CA SER A 176 3.60 5.53 0.07
C SER A 176 2.19 5.19 -0.42
N TYR A 177 1.19 5.31 0.44
CA TYR A 177 -0.20 5.16 0.02
C TYR A 177 -1.16 5.96 0.91
N GLY A 178 -2.27 6.39 0.30
CA GLY A 178 -3.33 7.10 0.98
C GLY A 178 -4.08 6.24 2.00
N ILE A 179 -4.40 6.84 3.15
CA ILE A 179 -5.29 6.26 4.15
C ILE A 179 -6.69 6.81 3.89
N ALA A 180 -7.65 5.90 3.75
CA ALA A 180 -9.04 6.28 3.57
C ALA A 180 -9.53 7.14 4.76
N SER A 181 -10.34 8.17 4.47
CA SER A 181 -10.85 9.10 5.48
C SER A 181 -11.56 8.40 6.63
N ASP A 182 -11.66 9.05 7.79
CA ASP A 182 -12.34 8.50 8.99
C ASP A 182 -13.84 8.21 8.75
N ASN A 183 -14.41 8.74 7.66
CA ASN A 183 -15.76 8.43 7.20
C ASN A 183 -15.74 7.40 6.06
N SER A 184 -14.95 6.34 6.24
CA SER A 184 -14.95 5.18 5.35
C SER A 184 -15.02 3.90 6.16
N CYS A 185 -15.51 2.84 5.53
CA CYS A 185 -15.50 1.51 6.11
C CYS A 185 -15.09 0.50 5.06
N LYS A 186 -14.65 -0.68 5.52
CA LYS A 186 -14.13 -1.73 4.64
C LYS A 186 -14.95 -3.00 4.78
N CYS A 187 -15.24 -3.63 3.65
CA CYS A 187 -15.80 -4.97 3.62
C CYS A 187 -14.87 -5.95 2.90
N VAL A 188 -15.11 -7.23 3.09
CA VAL A 188 -14.46 -8.33 2.39
C VAL A 188 -15.54 -9.07 1.61
N VAL A 189 -15.30 -9.21 0.31
CA VAL A 189 -16.07 -10.09 -0.58
C VAL A 189 -15.19 -11.29 -0.90
N LYS A 190 -15.75 -12.50 -0.81
CA LYS A 190 -15.01 -13.76 -0.98
C LYS A 190 -15.44 -14.45 -2.28
N ALA A 191 -14.73 -15.53 -2.63
CA ALA A 191 -14.98 -16.37 -3.80
C ALA A 191 -14.82 -15.64 -5.15
N ILE A 192 -13.88 -14.70 -5.20
CA ILE A 192 -13.50 -14.01 -6.44
C ILE A 192 -12.39 -14.80 -7.13
N ARG A 193 -12.64 -15.23 -8.37
CA ARG A 193 -11.66 -15.95 -9.20
C ARG A 193 -10.36 -15.14 -9.35
N HIS A 194 -9.22 -15.82 -9.47
CA HIS A 194 -7.92 -15.14 -9.53
C HIS A 194 -7.75 -14.35 -10.83
N GLU A 195 -8.36 -14.83 -11.91
CA GLU A 195 -8.36 -14.16 -13.23
C GLU A 195 -9.06 -12.79 -13.21
N ILE A 196 -9.93 -12.51 -12.24
CA ILE A 196 -10.60 -11.21 -12.12
C ILE A 196 -9.63 -10.21 -11.48
N THR A 197 -9.27 -9.16 -12.20
CA THR A 197 -8.37 -8.14 -11.64
C THR A 197 -9.10 -7.24 -10.63
N THR A 198 -8.33 -6.46 -9.88
CA THR A 198 -8.90 -5.48 -8.94
C THR A 198 -9.71 -4.41 -9.67
N ASP A 199 -9.24 -3.98 -10.84
CA ASP A 199 -9.86 -2.92 -11.63
C ASP A 199 -11.10 -3.41 -12.37
N ASP A 200 -11.07 -4.63 -12.90
CA ASP A 200 -12.26 -5.26 -13.49
C ASP A 200 -13.36 -5.38 -12.43
N PHE A 201 -13.00 -5.90 -11.24
CA PHE A 201 -13.97 -6.03 -10.16
C PHE A 201 -14.52 -4.68 -9.71
N LEU A 202 -13.67 -3.65 -9.64
CA LEU A 202 -14.08 -2.31 -9.24
C LEU A 202 -15.01 -1.64 -10.27
N THR A 203 -14.83 -1.94 -11.55
CA THR A 203 -15.66 -1.42 -12.65
C THR A 203 -17.05 -2.08 -12.66
N GLU A 204 -17.11 -3.36 -12.33
CA GLU A 204 -18.33 -4.18 -12.38
C GLU A 204 -19.14 -4.18 -11.07
N VAL A 205 -18.54 -3.74 -9.96
CA VAL A 205 -19.20 -3.81 -8.65
C VAL A 205 -20.22 -2.69 -8.48
N GLU A 206 -21.46 -3.08 -8.26
CA GLU A 206 -22.56 -2.18 -7.95
C GLU A 206 -23.06 -2.41 -6.53
N VAL A 207 -23.22 -1.32 -5.78
CA VAL A 207 -23.69 -1.40 -4.39
C VAL A 207 -24.74 -0.30 -4.17
N PRO A 208 -26.04 -0.62 -4.32
CA PRO A 208 -27.11 0.37 -4.22
C PRO A 208 -27.06 1.17 -2.91
N GLY A 209 -27.00 2.50 -3.02
CA GLY A 209 -26.92 3.41 -1.86
C GLY A 209 -25.53 3.56 -1.24
N TYR A 210 -24.50 2.90 -1.79
CA TYR A 210 -23.12 3.02 -1.36
C TYR A 210 -22.25 3.52 -2.50
N GLU A 211 -21.19 4.25 -2.13
CA GLU A 211 -20.15 4.67 -3.06
C GLU A 211 -18.91 3.82 -2.79
N VAL A 212 -18.52 3.02 -3.78
CA VAL A 212 -17.28 2.23 -3.71
C VAL A 212 -16.10 3.13 -4.02
N LEU A 213 -15.10 3.08 -3.16
CA LEU A 213 -14.00 4.02 -3.11
C LEU A 213 -12.73 3.42 -3.68
N THR A 214 -12.39 2.23 -3.21
CA THR A 214 -11.25 1.46 -3.67
C THR A 214 -11.59 -0.02 -3.58
N CYS A 215 -10.97 -0.80 -4.44
CA CYS A 215 -10.90 -2.25 -4.34
C CYS A 215 -9.44 -2.65 -4.18
N ARG A 216 -9.17 -3.75 -3.49
CA ARG A 216 -7.87 -4.44 -3.56
C ARG A 216 -8.02 -5.92 -3.22
N ARG A 217 -7.21 -6.77 -3.84
CA ARG A 217 -7.13 -8.18 -3.45
C ARG A 217 -6.42 -8.36 -2.10
N LEU A 218 -6.83 -9.37 -1.33
CA LEU A 218 -6.19 -9.72 -0.08
C LEU A 218 -5.11 -10.79 -0.32
N GLY A 219 -3.87 -10.34 -0.55
CA GLY A 219 -2.78 -11.24 -0.92
C GLY A 219 -3.11 -12.00 -2.21
N ASP A 220 -2.69 -13.25 -2.30
CA ASP A 220 -3.06 -14.15 -3.39
C ASP A 220 -4.26 -15.03 -2.99
N SER A 221 -5.34 -14.40 -2.52
CA SER A 221 -6.57 -15.13 -2.19
C SER A 221 -7.71 -14.73 -3.09
N GLY A 222 -8.74 -15.57 -3.14
CA GLY A 222 -10.02 -15.25 -3.78
C GLY A 222 -10.88 -14.25 -3.01
N ALA A 223 -10.27 -13.30 -2.29
CA ALA A 223 -10.99 -12.29 -1.50
C ALA A 223 -10.57 -10.87 -1.89
N MET A 224 -11.56 -10.02 -2.10
CA MET A 224 -11.41 -8.59 -2.37
C MET A 224 -11.81 -7.77 -1.13
N VAL A 225 -11.07 -6.70 -0.87
CA VAL A 225 -11.41 -5.69 0.14
C VAL A 225 -11.94 -4.47 -0.58
N LEU A 226 -13.21 -4.16 -0.36
CA LEU A 226 -13.82 -2.91 -0.82
C LEU A 226 -13.78 -1.88 0.29
N THR A 227 -13.49 -0.63 -0.06
CA THR A 227 -13.68 0.52 0.81
C THR A 227 -14.94 1.26 0.36
N PHE A 228 -15.83 1.59 1.28
CA PHE A 228 -17.03 2.40 1.00
C PHE A 228 -16.92 3.77 1.65
N CYS A 229 -17.58 4.75 1.03
CA CYS A 229 -17.86 6.03 1.68
C CYS A 229 -18.93 5.83 2.75
N GLY A 230 -18.67 6.33 3.96
CA GLY A 230 -19.54 6.18 5.12
C GLY A 230 -19.11 5.06 6.06
N LYS A 231 -19.84 4.91 7.17
CA LYS A 231 -19.50 4.01 8.28
C LYS A 231 -20.24 2.68 8.27
N ARG A 232 -21.08 2.45 7.27
CA ARG A 232 -21.91 1.24 7.15
C ARG A 232 -21.41 0.38 6.01
N VAL A 233 -21.29 -0.91 6.27
CA VAL A 233 -20.97 -1.91 5.26
C VAL A 233 -22.30 -2.44 4.71
N SER A 234 -22.42 -2.53 3.39
CA SER A 234 -23.55 -3.22 2.76
C SER A 234 -23.53 -4.71 3.14
N PHE A 235 -24.68 -5.36 3.18
CA PHE A 235 -24.75 -6.82 3.38
C PHE A 235 -24.33 -7.59 2.12
N PHE A 236 -24.54 -7.00 0.94
CA PHE A 236 -24.24 -7.60 -0.35
C PHE A 236 -23.67 -6.56 -1.33
N VAL A 237 -22.87 -7.02 -2.28
CA VAL A 237 -22.55 -6.29 -3.51
C VAL A 237 -23.09 -7.06 -4.71
N ASN A 238 -23.44 -6.37 -5.78
CA ASN A 238 -23.73 -7.00 -7.06
C ASN A 238 -22.49 -6.92 -7.93
N ALA A 239 -22.03 -8.03 -8.48
CA ALA A 239 -20.95 -8.06 -9.47
C ALA A 239 -21.18 -9.24 -10.41
N TYR A 240 -20.97 -9.05 -11.71
CA TYR A 240 -21.16 -10.09 -12.73
C TYR A 240 -22.53 -10.80 -12.65
N GLY A 241 -23.60 -10.03 -12.36
CA GLY A 241 -24.96 -10.56 -12.24
C GLY A 241 -25.24 -11.37 -10.96
N GLN A 242 -24.31 -11.40 -9.99
CA GLN A 242 -24.46 -12.14 -8.73
C GLN A 242 -24.45 -11.23 -7.51
N ALA A 243 -25.31 -11.53 -6.54
CA ALA A 243 -25.28 -10.92 -5.22
C ALA A 243 -24.27 -11.64 -4.31
N LEU A 244 -23.14 -10.99 -4.05
CA LEU A 244 -22.04 -11.53 -3.26
C LEU A 244 -22.09 -11.03 -1.81
N PRO A 245 -22.04 -11.90 -0.79
CA PRO A 245 -22.03 -11.50 0.60
C PRO A 245 -20.83 -10.63 0.97
N CYS A 246 -21.10 -9.58 1.75
CA CYS A 246 -20.09 -8.70 2.32
C CYS A 246 -19.87 -8.98 3.79
N TYR A 247 -18.61 -9.12 4.18
CA TYR A 247 -18.20 -9.30 5.57
C TYR A 247 -17.45 -8.08 6.07
N HIS A 248 -17.61 -7.72 7.33
CA HIS A 248 -16.79 -6.67 7.93
C HIS A 248 -15.31 -7.01 7.85
N TYR A 249 -14.50 -6.08 7.32
CA TYR A 249 -13.06 -6.23 7.33
C TYR A 249 -12.55 -6.17 8.77
N LYS A 250 -11.93 -7.27 9.22
CA LYS A 250 -11.23 -7.34 10.50
C LYS A 250 -9.74 -7.13 10.26
N ARG A 251 -9.17 -6.08 10.85
CA ARG A 251 -7.72 -5.86 10.82
C ARG A 251 -7.05 -6.99 11.62
N THR A 252 -6.18 -7.75 10.96
CA THR A 252 -5.31 -8.71 11.63
C THR A 252 -4.02 -8.02 12.06
N ILE A 253 -3.47 -8.43 13.20
CA ILE A 253 -2.12 -8.04 13.61
C ILE A 253 -1.16 -8.83 12.72
N PRO A 254 -0.31 -8.18 11.91
CA PRO A 254 0.60 -8.91 11.05
C PRO A 254 1.70 -9.59 11.87
N HIS A 255 2.21 -10.69 11.32
CA HIS A 255 3.36 -11.42 11.83
C HIS A 255 4.50 -11.28 10.82
N CYS A 256 5.72 -11.06 11.31
CA CYS A 256 6.91 -10.94 10.49
C CYS A 256 7.69 -12.27 10.49
N SER A 257 7.77 -12.95 9.35
CA SER A 257 8.56 -14.18 9.15
C SER A 257 10.07 -14.00 9.24
N LYS A 258 10.55 -12.75 9.27
CA LYS A 258 11.97 -12.42 9.35
C LYS A 258 12.47 -12.32 10.78
N CYS A 259 11.73 -11.66 11.66
CA CYS A 259 12.12 -11.38 13.05
C CYS A 259 11.19 -12.05 14.08
N ASN A 260 10.16 -12.76 13.62
CA ASN A 260 9.15 -13.46 14.41
C ASN A 260 8.41 -12.58 15.44
N LYS A 261 8.38 -11.27 15.20
CA LYS A 261 7.57 -10.30 15.96
C LYS A 261 6.24 -10.01 15.27
N THR A 262 5.26 -9.67 16.08
CA THR A 262 3.97 -9.14 15.62
C THR A 262 4.02 -7.62 15.47
N GLY A 263 3.15 -7.07 14.62
CA GLY A 263 2.98 -5.62 14.45
C GLY A 263 3.34 -5.15 13.05
N HIS A 264 4.30 -5.80 12.39
CA HIS A 264 4.72 -5.49 11.03
C HIS A 264 4.83 -6.75 10.15
N ARG A 265 5.03 -6.55 8.83
CA ARG A 265 5.25 -7.63 7.84
C ARG A 265 6.73 -7.69 7.46
N GLU A 266 7.17 -8.81 6.90
CA GLU A 266 8.55 -9.02 6.45
C GLU A 266 9.08 -7.88 5.55
N GLY A 267 8.29 -7.42 4.58
CA GLY A 267 8.71 -6.34 3.67
C GLY A 267 8.97 -4.99 4.35
N VAL A 268 8.48 -4.77 5.56
CA VAL A 268 8.70 -3.53 6.34
C VAL A 268 9.46 -3.78 7.64
N CYS A 269 10.12 -4.93 7.73
CA CYS A 269 10.84 -5.32 8.93
C CYS A 269 11.95 -4.30 9.23
N PRO A 270 12.05 -3.79 10.48
CA PRO A 270 13.09 -2.84 10.88
C PRO A 270 14.47 -3.49 11.06
N GLN A 271 14.59 -4.81 10.85
CA GLN A 271 15.87 -5.51 10.86
C GLN A 271 16.54 -5.46 9.48
N PRO A 272 17.86 -5.24 9.41
CA PRO A 272 18.63 -5.33 8.17
C PRO A 272 18.46 -6.69 7.46
N PRO A 273 18.54 -6.76 6.12
CA PRO A 273 18.42 -7.99 5.33
C PRO A 273 19.28 -9.15 5.87
N ASP A 274 20.51 -8.84 6.24
CA ASP A 274 21.54 -9.83 6.61
C ASP A 274 21.56 -10.17 8.10
N THR A 275 20.48 -9.92 8.83
CA THR A 275 20.41 -10.26 10.25
C THR A 275 20.46 -11.79 10.39
N PRO A 276 21.50 -12.36 11.03
CA PRO A 276 21.65 -13.81 11.11
C PRO A 276 20.54 -14.41 11.96
N LYS A 277 19.85 -15.41 11.42
CA LYS A 277 18.86 -16.20 12.17
C LYS A 277 19.57 -17.16 13.11
N CYS A 278 19.04 -17.36 14.32
CA CYS A 278 19.49 -18.36 15.25
C CYS A 278 19.45 -19.74 14.59
N ARG A 279 20.56 -20.48 14.63
CA ARG A 279 20.65 -21.83 14.03
C ARG A 279 19.81 -22.88 14.75
N VAL A 280 19.32 -22.58 15.97
CA VAL A 280 18.59 -23.53 16.82
C VAL A 280 17.08 -23.35 16.69
N CYS A 281 16.57 -22.11 16.75
CA CYS A 281 15.13 -21.83 16.68
C CYS A 281 14.70 -21.13 15.38
N GLY A 282 15.62 -20.66 14.54
CA GLY A 282 15.31 -19.93 13.32
C GLY A 282 14.87 -18.48 13.53
N ASP A 283 14.95 -17.96 14.76
CA ASP A 283 14.68 -16.56 15.16
C ASP A 283 15.90 -15.65 15.10
#